data_AF-A0A7Y0N328-F1
#
_entry.id   AF-A0A7Y0N328-F1
#
_cell.length_a   1.000
_cell.length_b   1.000
_cell.length_c   1.000
_cell.angle_alpha   90.00
_cell.angle_beta   90.00
_cell.angle_gamma   90.00
#
_symmetry.space_group_name_H-M   'P 1'
#
loop_
_entity.id
_entity.type
_entity.pdbx_description
1 polymer ?
#
loop_
_entity_poly.entity_id
_entity_poly.type
_entity_poly.pdbx_seq_one_letter_code
_entity_poly.pdbx_strand_id
1 'polypeptide(L)'
;RDGGMRGPIGDARSTEAGKLNARYVIHAVGPIYDKFADPKAVLESAYQRSLDLALANHCQSVALPAISCGVYGYPPQEAAEVAMAVCQRPEYAALDMRFYLFSEEMLSIWQHALTQH
;
A
#
# COMPACT_ATOMS: atom_id res chain seq x y z
N ARG A 1 2.41 -9.17 26.19
CA ARG A 1 3.31 -10.10 25.46
C ARG A 1 2.58 -10.34 24.15
N ASP A 2 2.84 -9.50 23.16
CA ASP A 2 1.93 -9.37 22.03
C ASP A 2 2.49 -10.23 20.91
N GLY A 3 2.02 -11.48 20.89
CA GLY A 3 2.30 -12.43 19.81
C GLY A 3 1.98 -11.77 18.48
N GLY A 4 2.98 -11.76 17.59
CA GLY A 4 2.98 -10.99 16.34
C GLY A 4 1.63 -11.05 15.61
N MET A 5 0.97 -9.90 15.54
CA MET A 5 -0.24 -9.71 14.75
C MET A 5 0.10 -9.78 13.26
N ARG A 6 0.08 -10.98 12.67
CA ARG A 6 -0.13 -11.10 11.23
C ARG A 6 -1.62 -10.86 10.99
N GLY A 7 -1.96 -9.69 10.43
CA GLY A 7 -3.32 -9.41 9.94
C GLY A 7 -3.71 -10.38 8.81
N PRO A 8 -5.01 -10.54 8.53
CA PRO A 8 -5.44 -11.34 7.39
C PRO A 8 -4.93 -10.72 6.07
N ILE A 9 -4.78 -11.55 5.05
CA ILE A 9 -4.34 -11.12 3.73
C ILE A 9 -5.42 -10.22 3.10
N GLY A 10 -5.01 -9.10 2.52
CA GLY A 10 -5.89 -8.03 2.02
C GLY A 10 -6.32 -7.02 3.09
N ASP A 11 -5.79 -7.11 4.31
CA ASP A 11 -6.15 -6.23 5.43
C ASP A 11 -4.95 -5.44 5.96
N ALA A 12 -5.23 -4.43 6.78
CA ALA A 12 -4.24 -3.58 7.41
C ALA A 12 -4.56 -3.29 8.89
N ARG A 13 -3.52 -3.05 9.69
CA ARG A 13 -3.65 -2.65 11.11
C ARG A 13 -2.74 -1.49 11.43
N SER A 14 -3.21 -0.52 12.21
CA SER A 14 -2.42 0.64 12.63
C SER A 14 -1.84 0.45 14.03
N THR A 15 -0.60 0.88 14.22
CA THR A 15 0.06 1.01 15.53
C THR A 15 0.71 2.38 15.65
N GLU A 16 1.02 2.83 16.87
CA GLU A 16 1.94 3.96 17.05
C GLU A 16 3.31 3.64 16.45
N ALA A 17 4.02 4.66 15.97
CA ALA A 17 5.28 4.48 15.26
C ALA A 17 6.53 4.35 16.17
N GLY A 18 6.37 4.50 17.48
CA GLY A 18 7.46 4.41 18.45
C GLY A 18 8.52 5.49 18.23
N LYS A 19 9.74 5.08 17.82
CA LYS A 19 10.89 5.99 17.62
C LYS A 19 11.03 6.53 16.19
N LEU A 20 10.15 6.12 15.28
CA LEU A 20 10.19 6.60 13.90
C LEU A 20 9.71 8.05 13.82
N ASN A 21 10.18 8.79 12.82
CA ASN A 21 9.66 10.12 12.49
C ASN A 21 8.33 10.00 11.71
N ALA A 22 7.36 9.32 12.32
CA ALA A 22 5.99 9.14 11.83
C ALA A 22 5.06 9.09 13.06
N ARG A 23 3.77 9.33 12.88
CA ARG A 23 2.79 9.19 13.98
C ARG A 23 2.33 7.73 14.12
N TYR A 24 2.09 7.08 12.98
CA TYR A 24 1.56 5.73 12.91
C TYR A 24 2.37 4.88 11.94
N VAL A 25 2.33 3.57 12.15
CA VAL A 25 2.72 2.56 11.17
C VAL A 25 1.50 1.71 10.86
N ILE A 26 1.13 1.68 9.58
CA ILE A 26 0.03 0.86 9.08
C ILE A 26 0.63 -0.39 8.44
N HIS A 27 0.39 -1.54 9.06
CA HIS A 27 0.90 -2.84 8.65
C HIS A 27 -0.12 -3.49 7.71
N ALA A 28 0.14 -3.43 6.41
CA ALA A 28 -0.70 -4.03 5.37
C ALA A 28 -0.16 -5.40 4.94
N VAL A 29 -1.05 -6.36 4.70
CA VAL A 29 -0.68 -7.70 4.21
C VAL A 29 -1.21 -7.88 2.79
N GLY A 30 -0.36 -7.67 1.79
CA GLY A 30 -0.69 -7.93 0.38
C GLY A 30 -0.71 -9.42 0.02
N PRO A 31 -1.19 -9.77 -1.19
CA PRO A 31 -1.19 -11.15 -1.68
C PRO A 31 0.22 -11.64 -2.00
N ILE A 32 0.41 -12.97 -1.96
CA ILE A 32 1.47 -13.65 -2.72
C ILE A 32 0.88 -13.93 -4.09
N TYR A 33 1.44 -13.35 -5.16
CA TYR A 33 0.80 -13.22 -6.47
C TYR A 33 0.17 -14.53 -6.99
N ASP A 34 0.96 -15.59 -7.09
CA ASP A 34 0.50 -16.89 -7.66
C ASP A 34 -0.31 -17.76 -6.69
N LYS A 35 -0.63 -17.27 -5.48
CA LYS A 35 -1.37 -18.04 -4.46
C LYS A 35 -2.83 -17.60 -4.29
N PHE A 36 -3.28 -16.63 -5.08
CA PHE A 36 -4.64 -16.13 -5.04
C PHE A 36 -5.29 -16.27 -6.41
N ALA A 37 -6.57 -16.63 -6.42
CA ALA A 37 -7.35 -16.66 -7.66
C ALA A 37 -7.55 -15.25 -8.23
N ASP A 38 -7.62 -14.24 -7.36
CA ASP A 38 -7.70 -12.83 -7.71
C ASP A 38 -6.72 -12.02 -6.83
N PRO A 39 -5.42 -11.99 -7.19
CA PRO A 39 -4.43 -11.22 -6.43
C PRO A 39 -4.70 -9.71 -6.54
N LYS A 40 -5.32 -9.24 -7.62
CA LYS A 40 -5.66 -7.84 -7.82
C LYS A 40 -6.63 -7.34 -6.76
N ALA A 41 -7.76 -8.01 -6.55
CA ALA A 41 -8.74 -7.62 -5.54
C ALA A 41 -8.14 -7.60 -4.11
N VAL A 42 -7.22 -8.51 -3.82
CA VAL A 42 -6.53 -8.57 -2.52
C VAL A 42 -5.57 -7.40 -2.36
N LEU A 43 -4.80 -7.06 -3.40
CA LEU A 43 -3.89 -5.91 -3.37
C LEU A 43 -4.66 -4.59 -3.27
N GLU A 44 -5.77 -4.46 -4.01
CA GLU A 44 -6.69 -3.32 -3.91
C GLU A 44 -7.20 -3.15 -2.47
N SER A 45 -7.66 -4.24 -1.85
CA SER A 45 -8.12 -4.24 -0.46
C SER A 45 -7.01 -3.81 0.51
N ALA A 46 -5.76 -4.29 0.32
CA ALA A 46 -4.64 -3.91 1.18
C ALA A 46 -4.35 -2.40 1.13
N TYR A 47 -4.36 -1.79 -0.06
CA TYR A 47 -4.23 -0.33 -0.20
C TYR A 47 -5.42 0.40 0.41
N GLN A 48 -6.64 0.00 0.08
CA GLN A 48 -7.86 0.64 0.57
C GLN A 48 -7.92 0.64 2.11
N ARG A 49 -7.73 -0.52 2.74
CA ARG A 49 -7.70 -0.64 4.21
C ARG A 49 -6.61 0.22 4.83
N SER A 50 -5.48 0.36 4.17
CA SER A 50 -4.39 1.21 4.64
C SER A 50 -4.76 2.69 4.62
N LEU A 51 -5.35 3.17 3.52
CA LEU A 51 -5.74 4.57 3.37
C LEU A 51 -6.94 4.93 4.25
N ASP A 52 -7.90 4.02 4.41
CA ASP A 52 -9.02 4.18 5.34
C ASP A 52 -8.52 4.36 6.79
N LEU A 53 -7.53 3.57 7.21
CA LEU A 53 -6.88 3.71 8.51
C LEU A 53 -6.09 5.02 8.63
N ALA A 54 -5.46 5.50 7.55
CA ALA A 54 -4.76 6.78 7.57
C ALA A 54 -5.75 7.94 7.79
N LEU A 55 -6.89 7.95 7.08
CA LEU A 55 -7.96 8.93 7.28
C LEU A 55 -8.56 8.86 8.69
N ALA A 56 -8.85 7.64 9.17
CA ALA A 56 -9.41 7.43 10.50
C ALA A 56 -8.47 7.89 11.63
N ASN A 57 -7.15 7.83 11.41
CA ASN A 57 -6.14 8.36 12.32
C ASN A 57 -5.81 9.84 12.08
N HIS A 58 -6.57 10.53 11.22
CA HIS A 58 -6.38 11.93 10.87
C HIS A 58 -4.96 12.25 10.34
N CYS A 59 -4.36 11.29 9.62
CA CYS A 59 -3.11 11.51 8.92
C CYS A 59 -3.33 12.52 7.77
N GLN A 60 -2.33 13.39 7.56
CA GLN A 60 -2.30 14.31 6.42
C GLN A 60 -1.42 13.80 5.28
N SER A 61 -0.45 12.94 5.59
CA SER A 61 0.47 12.37 4.62
C SER A 61 0.72 10.88 4.88
N VAL A 62 1.02 10.15 3.82
CA VAL A 62 1.26 8.70 3.85
C VAL A 62 2.45 8.35 2.96
N ALA A 63 3.40 7.59 3.51
CA ALA A 63 4.48 6.98 2.76
C ALA A 63 4.11 5.53 2.42
N LEU A 64 4.14 5.17 1.14
CA LEU A 64 3.73 3.86 0.62
C LEU A 64 4.92 3.13 -0.02
N PRO A 65 5.12 1.84 0.25
CA PRO A 65 6.00 1.00 -0.55
C PRO A 65 5.26 0.43 -1.77
N ALA A 66 5.98 -0.24 -2.65
CA ALA A 66 5.40 -1.13 -3.66
C ALA A 66 4.92 -2.44 -3.01
N ILE A 67 3.70 -2.46 -2.45
CA ILE A 67 3.15 -3.62 -1.73
C ILE A 67 3.16 -4.86 -2.63
N SER A 68 3.64 -5.98 -2.08
CA SER A 68 3.78 -7.29 -2.74
C SER A 68 4.80 -7.42 -3.90
N CYS A 69 5.48 -6.36 -4.33
CA CYS A 69 6.48 -6.42 -5.42
C CYS A 69 7.86 -6.96 -5.02
N GLY A 70 8.04 -7.38 -3.77
CA GLY A 70 9.26 -8.04 -3.29
C GLY A 70 9.15 -9.56 -3.38
N VAL A 71 9.43 -10.24 -2.26
CA VAL A 71 9.38 -11.72 -2.14
C VAL A 71 7.99 -12.31 -2.47
N TYR A 72 6.93 -11.50 -2.47
CA TYR A 72 5.57 -11.93 -2.83
C TYR A 72 5.30 -11.95 -4.33
N GLY A 73 6.24 -11.46 -5.15
CA GLY A 73 6.30 -11.69 -6.59
C GLY A 73 5.23 -11.01 -7.43
N TYR A 74 4.52 -10.00 -6.91
CA TYR A 74 3.53 -9.28 -7.70
C TYR A 74 4.22 -8.49 -8.84
N PRO A 75 3.84 -8.69 -10.11
CA PRO A 75 4.41 -7.96 -11.25
C PRO A 75 4.32 -6.44 -11.03
N PRO A 76 5.45 -5.71 -11.07
CA PRO A 76 5.47 -4.28 -10.76
C PRO A 76 4.51 -3.42 -11.58
N GLN A 77 4.35 -3.70 -12.88
CA GLN A 77 3.46 -2.97 -13.77
C GLN A 77 2.00 -3.10 -13.32
N GLU A 78 1.53 -4.33 -13.12
CA GLU A 78 0.18 -4.61 -12.65
C GLU A 78 -0.06 -4.05 -11.23
N ALA A 79 0.94 -4.16 -10.34
CA ALA A 79 0.84 -3.63 -8.99
C ALA A 79 0.75 -2.09 -8.97
N ALA A 80 1.48 -1.41 -9.85
CA ALA A 80 1.44 0.05 -9.96
C ALA A 80 0.07 0.55 -10.44
N GLU A 81 -0.53 -0.12 -11.43
CA GLU A 81 -1.89 0.17 -11.90
C GLU A 81 -2.90 0.06 -10.74
N VAL A 82 -2.84 -1.04 -9.98
CA VAL A 82 -3.69 -1.24 -8.80
C VAL A 82 -3.46 -0.14 -7.75
N ALA A 83 -2.20 0.17 -7.45
CA ALA A 83 -1.85 1.19 -6.47
C ALA A 83 -2.40 2.57 -6.86
N MET A 84 -2.20 3.00 -8.10
CA MET A 84 -2.69 4.30 -8.59
C MET A 84 -4.21 4.36 -8.61
N ALA A 85 -4.87 3.32 -9.12
CA ALA A 85 -6.33 3.24 -9.19
C ALA A 85 -7.01 3.35 -7.80
N VAL A 86 -6.36 2.85 -6.74
CA VAL A 86 -6.85 3.04 -5.37
C VAL A 86 -6.47 4.42 -4.82
N CYS A 87 -5.21 4.84 -4.97
CA CYS A 87 -4.71 6.07 -4.37
C CYS A 87 -5.34 7.35 -4.95
N GLN A 88 -5.77 7.32 -6.22
CA GLN A 88 -6.40 8.47 -6.88
C GLN A 88 -7.92 8.57 -6.64
N ARG A 89 -8.51 7.67 -5.85
CA ARG A 89 -9.95 7.75 -5.56
C ARG A 89 -10.27 9.05 -4.80
N PRO A 90 -11.40 9.74 -5.11
CA PRO A 90 -11.71 11.05 -4.56
C PRO A 90 -11.73 11.13 -3.03
N GLU A 91 -12.13 10.05 -2.35
CA GLU A 91 -12.14 9.96 -0.89
C GLU A 91 -10.74 10.13 -0.25
N TYR A 92 -9.67 9.86 -0.99
CA TYR A 92 -8.29 9.97 -0.51
C TYR A 92 -7.56 11.23 -0.98
N ALA A 93 -8.24 12.13 -1.71
CA ALA A 93 -7.64 13.32 -2.31
C ALA A 93 -7.03 14.30 -1.27
N ALA A 94 -7.41 14.20 0.00
CA ALA A 94 -6.86 15.01 1.08
C ALA A 94 -5.50 14.51 1.62
N LEU A 95 -5.04 13.31 1.23
CA LEU A 95 -3.78 12.73 1.69
C LEU A 95 -2.63 13.11 0.75
N ASP A 96 -1.54 13.66 1.30
CA ASP A 96 -0.26 13.79 0.61
C ASP A 96 0.44 12.42 0.58
N MET A 97 0.39 11.74 -0.57
CA MET A 97 0.93 10.39 -0.73
C MET A 97 2.28 10.40 -1.43
N ARG A 98 3.24 9.62 -0.90
CA ARG A 98 4.58 9.46 -1.49
C ARG A 98 4.95 8.00 -1.60
N PHE A 99 5.35 7.57 -2.79
CA PHE A 99 5.85 6.22 -3.02
C PHE A 99 7.36 6.15 -2.82
N TYR A 100 7.80 5.25 -1.94
CA TYR A 100 9.21 4.96 -1.69
C TYR A 100 9.58 3.65 -2.39
N LEU A 101 10.20 3.79 -3.56
CA LEU A 101 10.48 2.70 -4.48
C LEU A 101 11.99 2.39 -4.46
N PHE A 102 12.33 1.12 -4.63
CA PHE A 102 13.69 0.64 -4.41
C PHE A 102 14.65 0.91 -5.58
N SER A 103 14.15 0.99 -6.82
CA SER A 103 14.98 1.14 -8.03
C SER A 103 14.41 2.18 -9.00
N GLU A 104 15.25 2.65 -9.92
CA GLU A 104 14.83 3.54 -11.01
C GLU A 104 13.81 2.89 -11.94
N GLU A 105 13.91 1.58 -12.16
CA GLU A 105 12.93 0.81 -12.93
C GLU A 105 11.54 0.87 -12.27
N MET A 106 11.46 0.60 -10.95
CA MET A 106 10.20 0.71 -10.20
C MET A 106 9.66 2.14 -10.26
N LEU A 107 10.54 3.14 -10.14
CA LEU A 107 10.15 4.55 -10.26
C LEU A 107 9.53 4.85 -11.64
N SER A 108 10.16 4.39 -12.72
CA SER A 108 9.65 4.60 -14.08
C SER A 108 8.29 3.94 -14.28
N ILE A 109 8.09 2.74 -13.75
CA ILE A 109 6.81 2.01 -13.81
C ILE A 109 5.71 2.78 -13.06
N TRP A 110 5.99 3.25 -11.84
CA TRP A 110 5.03 4.03 -11.05
C TRP A 110 4.71 5.38 -11.69
N GLN A 111 5.71 6.07 -12.24
CA GLN A 111 5.50 7.32 -12.98
C GLN A 111 4.63 7.09 -14.22
N HIS A 112 4.85 6.00 -14.96
CA HIS A 112 4.03 5.65 -16.09
C HIS A 112 2.57 5.43 -15.67
N ALA A 113 2.34 4.60 -14.66
CA ALA A 113 0.99 4.33 -14.14
C ALA A 113 0.26 5.60 -13.66
N LEU A 114 0.97 6.53 -13.02
CA LEU A 114 0.40 7.80 -12.54
C LEU A 114 -0.10 8.70 -13.69
N THR A 115 0.48 8.61 -14.88
CA THR A 115 0.08 9.44 -16.03
C THR A 115 -1.10 8.90 -16.84
N GLN A 116 -1.52 7.66 -16.59
CA GLN A 116 -2.59 6.98 -17.33
C GLN A 116 -3.98 7.13 -16.68
N HIS A 117 -4.06 7.79 -15.52
CA HIS A 117 -5.26 7.95 -14.70
C HIS A 117 -5.42 9.40 -14.23
#